data_AF-N6X280-F1
#
_entry.id   AF-N6X280-F1
#
_cell.length_a   1.000
_cell.length_b   1.000
_cell.length_c   1.000
_cell.angle_alpha   90.00
_cell.angle_beta   90.00
_cell.angle_gamma   90.00
#
_symmetry.space_group_name_H-M   'P 1'
#
loop_
_entity.id
_entity.type
_entity.pdbx_description
1 polymer ?
#
loop_
_entity_poly.entity_id
_entity_poly.type
_entity_poly.pdbx_seq_one_letter_code
_entity_poly.pdbx_strand_id
1 'polypeptide(L)'
;MSRLRFGVVVLLLALSGCQTLGSSEERRIGEMVQSIEAAIAAPGDPESLATVARYGTDTRYYVMIRGWLVQELRGVESQLEASRDSQLKAEFQQKADFLRSAIRRIDLE
;
A
#
# COMPACT_ATOMS: atom_id res chain seq x y z
N MET A 1 43.04 -37.93 6.47
CA MET A 1 42.16 -37.16 5.56
C MET A 1 40.68 -37.37 5.94
N SER A 2 40.17 -36.73 7.00
CA SER A 2 38.72 -36.84 7.34
C SER A 2 38.24 -35.75 8.33
N ARG A 3 38.73 -34.51 8.20
CA ARG A 3 38.27 -33.39 9.05
C ARG A 3 37.77 -32.18 8.26
N LEU A 4 38.08 -32.10 6.96
CA LEU A 4 37.70 -30.97 6.11
C LEU A 4 36.25 -31.04 5.58
N ARG A 5 35.63 -32.23 5.58
CA ARG A 5 34.27 -32.44 5.05
C ARG A 5 33.15 -32.09 6.04
N PHE A 6 33.41 -32.11 7.35
CA PHE A 6 32.40 -31.82 8.36
C PHE A 6 32.17 -30.31 8.57
N GLY A 7 33.23 -29.49 8.48
CA GLY A 7 33.11 -28.04 8.68
C GLY A 7 32.29 -27.33 7.59
N VAL A 8 32.36 -27.82 6.35
CA VAL A 8 31.65 -27.21 5.20
C VAL A 8 30.14 -27.53 5.24
N VAL A 9 29.76 -28.72 5.73
CA VAL A 9 28.34 -29.11 5.82
C VAL A 9 27.60 -28.35 6.91
N VAL A 10 28.26 -28.04 8.03
CA VAL A 10 27.66 -27.25 9.12
C VAL A 10 27.47 -25.78 8.72
N LEU A 11 28.38 -25.22 7.92
CA LEU A 11 28.28 -23.83 7.43
C LEU A 11 27.17 -23.64 6.38
N LEU A 12 26.91 -24.67 5.55
CA LEU A 12 25.86 -24.63 4.51
C LEU A 12 24.44 -24.74 5.10
N LEU A 13 24.26 -25.47 6.20
CA LEU A 13 22.95 -25.57 6.87
C LEU A 13 22.54 -24.27 7.59
N ALA A 14 23.51 -23.45 8.01
CA ALA A 14 23.23 -22.16 8.64
C ALA A 14 22.71 -21.09 7.66
N LEU A 15 23.02 -21.21 6.36
CA LEU A 15 22.59 -20.25 5.33
C LEU A 15 21.18 -20.50 4.79
N SER A 16 20.65 -21.73 4.94
CA SER A 16 19.30 -22.07 4.49
C SER A 16 18.19 -21.64 5.47
N GLY A 17 18.51 -21.29 6.71
CA GLY A 17 17.54 -20.83 7.71
C GLY A 17 17.10 -19.37 7.56
N CYS A 18 17.76 -18.58 6.72
CA CYS A 18 17.57 -17.12 6.66
C CYS A 18 16.62 -16.64 5.54
N GLN A 19 16.10 -17.52 4.67
CA GLN A 19 15.42 -17.10 3.42
C GLN A 19 13.90 -17.30 3.38
N THR A 20 13.25 -17.77 4.46
CA THR A 20 11.81 -18.10 4.40
C THR A 20 10.89 -16.97 4.86
N LEU A 21 11.35 -16.07 5.74
CA LEU A 21 10.53 -14.97 6.28
C LEU A 21 10.22 -13.91 5.22
N GLY A 22 11.23 -13.51 4.45
CA GLY A 22 11.16 -12.56 3.33
C GLY A 22 10.57 -13.13 2.04
N SER A 23 9.61 -14.03 2.13
CA SER A 23 8.70 -14.33 1.00
C SER A 23 7.22 -14.16 1.34
N SER A 24 6.91 -14.15 2.64
CA SER A 24 5.55 -14.04 3.15
C SER A 24 5.14 -12.59 3.37
N GLU A 25 6.08 -11.74 3.77
CA GLU A 25 5.85 -10.32 4.02
C GLU A 25 5.71 -9.52 2.72
N GLU A 26 6.54 -9.79 1.73
CA GLU A 26 6.51 -9.19 0.40
C GLU A 26 5.19 -9.51 -0.28
N ARG A 27 4.71 -10.76 -0.15
CA ARG A 27 3.39 -11.15 -0.66
C ARG A 27 2.28 -10.36 0.03
N ARG A 28 2.30 -10.26 1.35
CA ARG A 28 1.34 -9.47 2.13
C ARG A 28 1.35 -8.00 1.73
N ILE A 29 2.53 -7.41 1.54
CA ILE A 29 2.67 -6.01 1.09
C ILE A 29 2.09 -5.87 -0.32
N GLY A 30 2.37 -6.80 -1.22
CA GLY A 30 1.81 -6.81 -2.58
C GLY A 30 0.27 -6.87 -2.57
N GLU A 31 -0.31 -7.77 -1.79
CA GLU A 31 -1.77 -7.90 -1.62
C GLU A 31 -2.38 -6.62 -1.04
N MET A 32 -1.73 -6.02 -0.04
CA MET A 32 -2.15 -4.75 0.54
C MET A 32 -2.14 -3.63 -0.49
N VAL A 33 -1.05 -3.47 -1.25
CA VAL A 33 -0.92 -2.41 -2.26
C VAL A 33 -2.03 -2.55 -3.31
N GLN A 34 -2.26 -3.76 -3.81
CA GLN A 34 -3.33 -4.03 -4.78
C GLN A 34 -4.72 -3.71 -4.19
N SER A 35 -4.94 -4.02 -2.91
CA SER A 35 -6.21 -3.74 -2.24
C SER A 35 -6.46 -2.24 -2.10
N ILE A 36 -5.43 -1.47 -1.74
CA ILE A 36 -5.52 0.00 -1.63
C ILE A 36 -5.71 0.63 -3.02
N GLU A 37 -4.98 0.15 -4.03
CA GLU A 37 -5.13 0.63 -5.41
C GLU A 37 -6.56 0.42 -5.92
N ALA A 38 -7.11 -0.79 -5.72
CA ALA A 38 -8.50 -1.09 -6.08
C ALA A 38 -9.50 -0.17 -5.34
N ALA A 39 -9.28 0.08 -4.05
CA ALA A 39 -10.11 0.99 -3.27
C ALA A 39 -10.05 2.44 -3.79
N ILE A 40 -8.87 2.93 -4.17
CA ILE A 40 -8.68 4.27 -4.76
C ILE A 40 -9.35 4.36 -6.15
N ALA A 41 -9.35 3.27 -6.92
CA ALA A 41 -10.01 3.20 -8.22
C ALA A 41 -11.54 3.14 -8.13
N ALA A 42 -12.09 2.74 -6.98
CA ALA A 42 -13.53 2.63 -6.73
C ALA A 42 -13.97 3.53 -5.55
N PRO A 43 -13.87 4.87 -5.66
CA PRO A 43 -14.17 5.79 -4.55
C PRO A 43 -15.65 5.79 -4.11
N GLY A 44 -16.54 5.26 -4.94
CA GLY A 44 -17.97 5.12 -4.63
C GLY A 44 -18.34 3.79 -3.95
N ASP A 45 -17.41 2.84 -3.83
CA ASP A 45 -17.65 1.57 -3.15
C ASP A 45 -17.60 1.79 -1.62
N PRO A 46 -18.65 1.41 -0.86
CA PRO A 46 -18.66 1.51 0.60
C PRO A 46 -17.46 0.84 1.31
N GLU A 47 -16.89 -0.22 0.73
CA GLU A 47 -15.77 -0.97 1.31
C GLU A 47 -14.40 -0.32 1.05
N SER A 48 -14.31 0.62 0.10
CA SER A 48 -13.05 1.26 -0.26
C SER A 48 -12.44 2.04 0.91
N LEU A 49 -13.26 2.84 1.61
CA LEU A 49 -12.77 3.61 2.75
C LEU A 49 -12.35 2.70 3.91
N ALA A 50 -13.08 1.60 4.14
CA ALA A 50 -12.74 0.62 5.17
C ALA A 50 -11.44 -0.12 4.85
N THR A 51 -11.19 -0.42 3.56
CA THR A 51 -9.95 -1.05 3.10
C THR A 51 -8.75 -0.14 3.30
N VAL A 52 -8.85 1.14 2.92
CA VAL A 52 -7.77 2.11 3.14
C VAL A 52 -7.52 2.32 4.63
N ALA A 53 -8.58 2.44 5.45
CA ALA A 53 -8.43 2.59 6.90
C ALA A 53 -7.69 1.39 7.52
N ARG A 54 -8.12 0.16 7.19
CA ARG A 54 -7.55 -1.08 7.74
C ARG A 54 -6.04 -1.18 7.57
N TYR A 55 -5.53 -0.83 6.38
CA TYR A 55 -4.10 -0.89 6.11
C TYR A 55 -3.37 0.40 6.50
N GLY A 56 -4.02 1.55 6.34
CA GLY A 56 -3.45 2.85 6.62
C GLY A 56 -3.20 3.13 8.09
N THR A 57 -3.97 2.50 9.00
CA THR A 57 -3.74 2.60 10.45
C THR A 57 -2.72 1.59 10.98
N ASP A 58 -2.21 0.68 10.13
CA ASP A 58 -1.11 -0.20 10.51
C ASP A 58 0.18 0.63 10.58
N THR A 59 0.75 0.77 11.77
CA THR A 59 1.92 1.60 12.05
C THR A 59 3.14 1.24 11.19
N ARG A 60 3.23 -0.02 10.72
CA ARG A 60 4.30 -0.47 9.82
C ARG A 60 4.23 0.17 8.44
N TYR A 61 3.03 0.52 7.99
CA TYR A 61 2.76 0.97 6.63
C TYR A 61 2.18 2.40 6.56
N TYR A 62 1.78 2.98 7.70
CA TYR A 62 1.16 4.30 7.82
C TYR A 62 1.88 5.38 7.00
N VAL A 63 3.19 5.55 7.19
CA VAL A 63 3.96 6.61 6.49
C VAL A 63 3.91 6.43 4.97
N MET A 64 4.01 5.19 4.50
CA MET A 64 3.97 4.85 3.08
C MET A 64 2.59 5.13 2.49
N ILE A 65 1.54 4.60 3.14
CA ILE A 65 0.16 4.72 2.66
C ILE A 65 -0.28 6.19 2.69
N ARG A 66 -0.03 6.90 3.80
CA ARG A 66 -0.36 8.32 3.92
C ARG A 66 0.37 9.16 2.86
N GLY A 67 1.65 8.89 2.65
CA GLY A 67 2.44 9.56 1.60
C GLY A 67 1.85 9.35 0.21
N TRP A 68 1.47 8.10 -0.10
CA TRP A 68 0.83 7.76 -1.37
C TRP A 68 -0.52 8.47 -1.55
N LEU A 69 -1.42 8.41 -0.56
CA LEU A 69 -2.74 9.07 -0.64
C LEU A 69 -2.62 10.59 -0.85
N VAL A 70 -1.65 11.24 -0.20
CA VAL A 70 -1.39 12.67 -0.38
C VAL A 70 -0.89 12.98 -1.79
N GLN A 71 -0.02 12.13 -2.35
CA GLN A 71 0.46 12.30 -3.73
C GLN A 71 -0.67 12.10 -4.75
N GLU A 72 -1.49 11.06 -4.58
CA GLU A 72 -2.67 10.81 -5.40
C GLU A 72 -3.65 11.99 -5.34
N LEU A 73 -3.93 12.51 -4.13
CA LEU A 73 -4.83 13.64 -3.96
C LEU A 73 -4.35 14.87 -4.74
N ARG A 74 -3.06 15.21 -4.63
CA ARG A 74 -2.47 16.32 -5.39
C ARG A 74 -2.57 16.12 -6.90
N GLY A 75 -2.37 14.89 -7.36
CA GLY A 75 -2.53 14.54 -8.78
C GLY A 75 -3.96 14.75 -9.26
N VAL A 76 -4.94 14.25 -8.50
CA VAL A 76 -6.36 14.40 -8.82
C VAL A 76 -6.82 15.85 -8.74
N GLU A 77 -6.35 16.61 -7.75
CA GLU A 77 -6.67 18.05 -7.63
C GLU A 77 -6.13 18.85 -8.82
N SER A 78 -4.92 18.54 -9.30
CA SER A 78 -4.35 19.14 -10.52
C SER A 78 -5.20 18.82 -11.76
N GLN A 79 -5.63 17.56 -11.91
CA GLN A 79 -6.51 17.16 -13.01
C GLN A 79 -7.89 17.83 -12.93
N LEU A 80 -8.43 17.96 -11.72
CA LEU A 80 -9.69 18.64 -11.45
C LEU A 80 -9.64 20.12 -11.85
N GLU A 81 -8.56 20.82 -11.51
CA GLU A 81 -8.36 22.23 -11.84
C GLU A 81 -8.18 22.44 -13.35
N ALA A 82 -7.47 21.54 -14.02
CA ALA A 82 -7.22 21.61 -15.46
C ALA A 82 -8.43 21.19 -16.32
N SER A 83 -9.37 20.40 -15.76
CA SER A 83 -10.49 19.84 -16.53
C SER A 83 -11.55 20.88 -16.88
N ARG A 84 -11.94 20.89 -18.16
CA ARG A 84 -13.07 21.68 -18.68
C ARG A 84 -14.33 20.86 -18.93
N ASP A 85 -14.19 19.53 -18.93
CA ASP A 85 -15.30 18.61 -19.10
C ASP A 85 -16.03 18.41 -17.76
N SER A 86 -17.34 18.63 -17.76
CA SER A 86 -18.15 18.57 -16.54
C SER A 86 -18.24 17.17 -15.93
N GLN A 87 -18.23 16.13 -16.75
CA GLN A 87 -18.29 14.75 -16.28
C GLN A 87 -16.96 14.36 -15.65
N LEU A 88 -15.84 14.60 -16.34
CA LEU A 88 -14.51 14.34 -15.78
C LEU A 88 -14.28 15.16 -14.51
N LYS A 89 -14.76 16.40 -14.45
CA LYS A 89 -14.69 17.23 -13.25
C LYS A 89 -15.44 16.59 -12.08
N ALA A 90 -16.62 16.01 -12.31
CA ALA A 90 -17.38 15.32 -11.27
C ALA A 90 -16.66 14.05 -10.79
N GLU A 91 -16.06 13.28 -11.71
CA GLU A 91 -15.28 12.09 -11.39
C GLU A 91 -14.03 12.44 -10.54
N PHE A 92 -13.26 13.45 -10.95
CA PHE A 92 -12.11 13.92 -10.17
C PHE A 92 -12.51 14.49 -8.82
N GLN A 93 -13.64 15.20 -8.74
CA GLN A 93 -14.14 15.72 -7.48
C GLN A 93 -14.49 14.58 -6.52
N GLN A 94 -15.20 13.56 -6.99
CA GLN A 94 -15.54 12.38 -6.18
C GLN A 94 -14.27 11.68 -5.67
N LYS A 95 -13.27 11.49 -6.54
CA LYS A 95 -12.00 10.86 -6.15
C LYS A 95 -11.22 11.72 -5.14
N ALA A 96 -11.19 13.04 -5.31
CA ALA A 96 -10.54 13.95 -4.37
C ALA A 96 -11.21 13.92 -2.98
N ASP A 97 -12.54 13.92 -2.94
CA ASP A 97 -13.30 13.86 -1.68
C ASP A 97 -13.12 12.53 -0.96
N PHE A 98 -13.07 11.43 -1.71
CA PHE A 98 -12.70 10.12 -1.17
C PHE A 98 -11.29 10.14 -0.56
N LEU A 99 -10.29 10.62 -1.29
CA LEU A 99 -8.90 10.66 -0.82
C LEU A 99 -8.74 11.54 0.43
N ARG A 100 -9.39 12.71 0.48
CA ARG A 100 -9.42 13.56 1.69
C ARG A 100 -10.04 12.83 2.88
N SER A 101 -11.15 12.13 2.66
CA SER A 101 -11.82 11.34 3.70
C SER A 101 -10.95 10.19 4.20
N ALA A 102 -10.27 9.49 3.28
CA ALA A 102 -9.35 8.41 3.61
C ALA A 102 -8.14 8.90 4.43
N ILE A 103 -7.48 9.98 4.01
CA ILE A 103 -6.38 10.60 4.76
C ILE A 103 -6.85 11.02 6.16
N ARG A 104 -7.99 11.70 6.25
CA ARG A 104 -8.55 12.10 7.55
C ARG A 104 -8.86 10.89 8.43
N ARG A 105 -9.36 9.80 7.85
CA ARG A 105 -9.72 8.59 8.60
C ARG A 105 -8.50 7.90 9.20
N ILE A 106 -7.39 7.84 8.47
CA ILE A 106 -6.15 7.21 8.97
C ILE A 106 -5.37 8.11 9.94
N ASP A 107 -5.56 9.43 9.88
CA ASP A 107 -4.90 10.39 10.78
C ASP A 107 -5.59 10.50 12.16
N LEU A 108 -6.82 10.00 12.31
CA LEU A 108 -7.65 10.13 13.53
C LEU A 108 -7.66 8.89 14.43
N GLU A 109 -7.21 7.74 13.95
CA GLU A 109 -7.11 6.47 14.68
C GLU A 109 -5.69 6.26 15.19
#